data_AF-A0A7X9AFA5-F1
#
_entry.id   AF-A0A7X9AFA5-F1
#
_cell.length_a   1.000
_cell.length_b   1.000
_cell.length_c   1.000
_cell.angle_alpha   90.00
_cell.angle_beta   90.00
_cell.angle_gamma   90.00
#
_symmetry.space_group_name_H-M   'P 1'
#
loop_
_entity.id
_entity.type
_entity.pdbx_description
1 polymer ?
#
loop_
_entity_poly.entity_id
_entity_poly.type
_entity_poly.pdbx_seq_one_letter_code
_entity_poly.pdbx_strand_id
1 'polypeptide(L)'
;MDPFELSRSPYFNDVIRLAREAAEDPGHPDLHAPALADRLKFMARFAEVLASRFAATMRVRPRTPLSRSAPARVEKALVNLKDALRDLQYWLKDHNPERLPRGCSKGRIAVEDLFAVFEEMRVEEESFPVFSQSPYIQELVRVALGVAKGEFPSDTLSERLEWMRRHYSEFRKDFAAWSKAPTENEEVERLLPTAAKALDRMGAALDEMARYFRDRNREHLKIGCEALLQASEVLLSSQQALLAAAVPQGAACPRCAAPNQGGSRTCSKCGATLPEIAGIPTQTMEVREATPEKTSFANLVRLEAALDEFLHGEGKREELRRQVEWFAQKARSGRKQFESMKLPEDFPSEAARQIARATRDLMDRGTRAVVQGVEKLERFCTKDEREDLRSGMERIREGAALILQAQEKAMQAQTPPP
;
A
#
# COMPACT_ATOMS: atom_id res chain seq x y z
N MET A 1 -23.04 -32.92 -15.05
CA MET A 1 -22.17 -31.85 -14.53
C MET A 1 -23.01 -30.58 -14.54
N ASP A 2 -23.05 -29.81 -13.46
CA ASP A 2 -23.85 -28.57 -13.38
C ASP A 2 -23.31 -27.55 -14.40
N PRO A 3 -24.08 -27.14 -15.43
CA PRO A 3 -23.61 -26.19 -16.44
C PRO A 3 -23.40 -24.77 -15.87
N PHE A 4 -23.91 -24.50 -14.67
CA PHE A 4 -23.74 -23.24 -13.94
C PHE A 4 -22.76 -23.38 -12.78
N GLU A 5 -21.93 -24.41 -12.75
CA GLU A 5 -20.82 -24.51 -11.79
C GLU A 5 -19.94 -23.26 -11.85
N LEU A 6 -19.52 -22.74 -10.68
CA LEU A 6 -18.69 -21.54 -10.62
C LEU A 6 -17.25 -21.82 -11.06
N SER A 7 -16.62 -20.83 -11.70
CA SER A 7 -15.21 -20.82 -12.11
C SER A 7 -14.30 -20.23 -11.02
N ARG A 8 -12.98 -20.26 -11.25
CA ARG A 8 -12.00 -19.51 -10.45
C ARG A 8 -12.05 -17.99 -10.66
N SER A 9 -12.71 -17.50 -11.72
CA SER A 9 -12.85 -16.06 -11.97
C SER A 9 -14.05 -15.48 -11.21
N PRO A 10 -13.85 -14.58 -10.24
CA PRO A 10 -14.98 -13.87 -9.63
C PRO A 10 -15.76 -13.09 -10.68
N TYR A 11 -15.07 -12.56 -11.70
CA TYR A 11 -15.72 -11.75 -12.71
C TYR A 11 -16.68 -12.55 -13.61
N PHE A 12 -16.28 -13.77 -13.98
CA PHE A 12 -17.08 -14.67 -14.78
C PHE A 12 -18.18 -15.36 -13.94
N ASN A 13 -17.95 -15.55 -12.64
CA ASN A 13 -18.97 -16.07 -11.73
C ASN A 13 -20.21 -15.18 -11.67
N ASP A 14 -20.05 -13.86 -11.81
CA ASP A 14 -21.20 -12.95 -11.90
C ASP A 14 -22.02 -13.20 -13.19
N VAL A 15 -21.37 -13.54 -14.32
CA VAL A 15 -22.09 -13.95 -15.54
C VAL A 15 -22.85 -15.26 -15.30
N ILE A 16 -22.20 -16.23 -14.65
CA ILE A 16 -22.82 -17.54 -14.37
C ILE A 16 -24.05 -17.40 -13.47
N ARG A 17 -23.99 -16.56 -12.42
CA ARG A 17 -25.12 -16.33 -11.52
C ARG A 17 -26.30 -15.67 -12.25
N LEU A 18 -26.06 -14.60 -12.99
CA LEU A 18 -27.11 -13.92 -13.77
C LEU A 18 -27.71 -14.84 -14.85
N ALA A 19 -26.88 -15.66 -15.50
CA ALA A 19 -27.36 -16.66 -16.45
C ALA A 19 -28.17 -17.78 -15.78
N ARG A 20 -27.84 -18.16 -14.55
CA ARG A 20 -28.62 -19.14 -13.77
C ARG A 20 -29.99 -18.57 -13.40
N GLU A 21 -30.02 -17.34 -12.87
CA GLU A 21 -31.26 -16.62 -12.54
C GLU A 21 -32.19 -16.53 -13.75
N ALA A 22 -31.65 -16.14 -14.91
CA ALA A 22 -32.40 -16.10 -16.17
C ALA A 22 -32.90 -17.47 -16.65
N ALA A 23 -32.16 -18.56 -16.36
CA ALA A 23 -32.56 -19.91 -16.74
C ALA A 23 -33.63 -20.50 -15.80
N GLU A 24 -33.63 -20.09 -14.53
CA GLU A 24 -34.60 -20.50 -13.51
C GLU A 24 -35.96 -19.78 -13.64
N ASP A 25 -36.00 -18.64 -14.36
CA ASP A 25 -37.20 -17.85 -14.63
C ASP A 25 -37.43 -17.62 -16.14
N PRO A 26 -37.75 -18.68 -16.91
CA PRO A 26 -37.90 -18.60 -18.37
C PRO A 26 -39.12 -17.77 -18.83
N GLY A 27 -40.04 -17.43 -17.92
CA GLY A 27 -41.25 -16.65 -18.21
C GLY A 27 -41.01 -15.14 -18.28
N HIS A 28 -39.89 -14.65 -17.74
CA HIS A 28 -39.58 -13.22 -17.66
C HIS A 28 -38.16 -12.89 -18.14
N PRO A 29 -37.77 -13.27 -19.37
CA PRO A 29 -36.40 -13.08 -19.85
C PRO A 29 -35.97 -11.61 -19.87
N ASP A 30 -36.91 -10.68 -20.11
CA ASP A 30 -36.67 -9.23 -20.14
C ASP A 30 -36.29 -8.64 -18.77
N LEU A 31 -36.66 -9.32 -17.67
CA LEU A 31 -36.29 -8.90 -16.32
C LEU A 31 -34.78 -9.09 -16.08
N HIS A 32 -34.22 -10.18 -16.61
CA HIS A 32 -32.84 -10.61 -16.37
C HIS A 32 -31.87 -10.11 -17.46
N ALA A 33 -32.37 -9.85 -18.66
CA ALA A 33 -31.58 -9.46 -19.83
C ALA A 33 -30.68 -8.22 -19.61
N PRO A 34 -31.11 -7.12 -18.94
CA PRO A 34 -30.27 -5.92 -18.79
C PRO A 34 -29.00 -6.17 -17.97
N ALA A 35 -29.14 -6.79 -16.79
CA ALA A 35 -28.01 -7.07 -15.90
C ALA A 35 -27.02 -8.04 -16.56
N LEU A 36 -27.53 -9.07 -17.23
CA LEU A 36 -26.70 -10.01 -17.97
C LEU A 36 -25.98 -9.32 -19.15
N ALA A 37 -26.66 -8.44 -19.90
CA ALA A 37 -26.07 -7.70 -21.00
C ALA A 37 -24.90 -6.81 -20.57
N ASP A 38 -25.07 -6.04 -19.49
CA ASP A 38 -24.02 -5.21 -18.93
C ASP A 38 -22.80 -6.03 -18.51
N ARG A 39 -23.05 -7.19 -17.87
CA ARG A 39 -21.97 -8.07 -17.44
C ARG A 39 -21.23 -8.72 -18.59
N LEU A 40 -21.94 -9.13 -19.65
CA LEU A 40 -21.33 -9.66 -20.86
C LEU A 40 -20.48 -8.61 -21.59
N LYS A 41 -20.93 -7.35 -21.62
CA LYS A 41 -20.15 -6.23 -22.19
C LYS A 41 -18.86 -6.00 -21.41
N PHE A 42 -18.93 -6.01 -20.07
CA PHE A 42 -17.75 -5.94 -19.22
C PHE A 42 -16.77 -7.08 -19.51
N MET A 43 -17.26 -8.33 -19.56
CA MET A 43 -16.40 -9.49 -19.80
C MET A 43 -15.76 -9.49 -21.18
N ALA A 44 -16.47 -9.04 -22.22
CA ALA A 44 -15.91 -8.89 -23.56
C ALA A 44 -14.75 -7.88 -23.55
N ARG A 45 -14.93 -6.73 -22.90
CA ARG A 45 -13.88 -5.72 -22.76
C ARG A 45 -12.70 -6.22 -21.93
N PHE A 46 -12.98 -6.94 -20.85
CA PHE A 46 -11.94 -7.54 -20.01
C PHE A 46 -11.07 -8.52 -20.81
N ALA A 47 -11.67 -9.38 -21.64
CA ALA A 47 -10.93 -10.31 -22.48
C ALA A 47 -10.02 -9.61 -23.50
N GLU A 48 -10.44 -8.47 -24.07
CA GLU A 48 -9.60 -7.65 -24.96
C GLU A 48 -8.39 -7.06 -24.22
N VAL A 49 -8.62 -6.49 -23.03
CA VAL A 49 -7.55 -5.92 -22.21
C VAL A 49 -6.56 -6.99 -21.79
N LEU A 50 -7.05 -8.16 -21.36
CA LEU A 50 -6.20 -9.30 -21.00
C LEU A 50 -5.33 -9.75 -22.17
N ALA A 51 -5.91 -9.88 -23.38
CA ALA A 51 -5.17 -10.25 -24.58
C ALA A 51 -4.03 -9.27 -24.89
N SER A 52 -4.33 -7.96 -24.83
CA SER A 52 -3.34 -6.90 -25.08
C SER A 52 -2.22 -6.90 -24.04
N ARG A 53 -2.58 -7.01 -22.74
CA ARG A 53 -1.61 -7.07 -21.65
C ARG A 53 -0.71 -8.31 -21.75
N PHE A 54 -1.30 -9.46 -22.03
CA PHE A 54 -0.55 -10.70 -22.23
C PHE A 54 0.44 -10.56 -23.39
N ALA A 55 0.00 -10.06 -24.55
CA ALA A 55 0.88 -9.85 -25.70
C ALA A 55 2.04 -8.90 -25.37
N ALA A 56 1.80 -7.82 -24.63
CA ALA A 56 2.84 -6.91 -24.20
C ALA A 56 3.85 -7.58 -23.25
N THR A 57 3.39 -8.37 -22.28
CA THR A 57 4.26 -9.13 -21.36
C THR A 57 5.16 -10.12 -22.12
N MET A 58 4.62 -10.79 -23.14
CA MET A 58 5.39 -11.75 -23.93
C MET A 58 6.59 -11.13 -24.67
N ARG A 59 6.55 -9.83 -24.98
CA ARG A 59 7.66 -9.13 -25.65
C ARG A 59 8.94 -9.05 -24.81
N VAL A 60 8.79 -9.14 -23.49
CA VAL A 60 9.88 -9.07 -22.52
C VAL A 60 10.00 -10.34 -21.71
N ARG A 61 9.42 -11.46 -22.15
CA ARG A 61 9.57 -12.75 -21.46
C ARG A 61 10.79 -13.50 -22.00
N PRO A 62 11.65 -14.08 -21.15
CA PRO A 62 12.72 -14.97 -21.59
C PRO A 62 12.18 -16.08 -22.50
N ARG A 63 12.98 -16.47 -23.51
CA ARG A 63 12.57 -17.49 -24.48
C ARG A 63 12.70 -18.90 -23.90
N THR A 64 11.63 -19.41 -23.29
CA THR A 64 11.54 -20.77 -22.74
C THR A 64 10.58 -21.64 -23.56
N PRO A 65 10.52 -22.97 -23.34
CA PRO A 65 9.49 -23.80 -23.95
C PRO A 65 8.07 -23.34 -23.60
N LEU A 66 7.83 -22.91 -22.36
CA LEU A 66 6.54 -22.36 -21.93
C LEU A 66 6.23 -21.04 -22.63
N SER A 67 7.20 -20.12 -22.73
CA SER A 67 7.00 -18.84 -23.42
C SER A 67 6.67 -19.00 -24.92
N ARG A 68 7.06 -20.12 -25.54
CA ARG A 68 6.73 -20.44 -26.94
C ARG A 68 5.33 -21.05 -27.09
N SER A 69 4.89 -21.85 -26.13
CA SER A 69 3.61 -22.55 -26.20
C SER A 69 2.44 -21.76 -25.60
N ALA A 70 2.70 -20.94 -24.58
CA ALA A 70 1.69 -20.16 -23.87
C ALA A 70 0.87 -19.24 -24.78
N PRO A 71 1.44 -18.52 -25.77
CA PRO A 71 0.65 -17.65 -26.64
C PRO A 71 -0.48 -18.36 -27.38
N ALA A 72 -0.21 -19.51 -27.99
CA ALA A 72 -1.22 -20.29 -28.70
C ALA A 72 -2.29 -20.84 -27.75
N ARG A 73 -1.90 -21.21 -26.52
CA ARG A 73 -2.84 -21.71 -25.48
C ARG A 73 -3.76 -20.59 -24.98
N VAL A 74 -3.20 -19.42 -24.68
CA VAL A 74 -3.96 -18.24 -24.24
C VAL A 74 -4.87 -17.74 -25.36
N GLU A 75 -4.39 -17.69 -26.60
CA GLU A 75 -5.21 -17.30 -27.75
C GLU A 75 -6.40 -18.25 -27.93
N LYS A 76 -6.17 -19.57 -27.91
CA LYS A 76 -7.24 -20.56 -27.98
C LYS A 76 -8.28 -20.38 -26.86
N ALA A 77 -7.82 -20.18 -25.62
CA ALA A 77 -8.72 -19.98 -24.48
C ALA A 77 -9.51 -18.67 -24.62
N LEU A 78 -8.90 -17.57 -25.09
CA LEU A 78 -9.58 -16.31 -25.35
C LEU A 78 -10.61 -16.41 -26.48
N VAL A 79 -10.32 -17.17 -27.54
CA VAL A 79 -11.31 -17.45 -28.62
C VAL A 79 -12.50 -18.20 -28.04
N ASN A 80 -12.26 -19.26 -27.27
CA ASN A 80 -13.33 -20.03 -26.62
C ASN A 80 -14.17 -19.17 -25.67
N LEU A 81 -13.53 -18.27 -24.91
CA LEU A 81 -14.22 -17.34 -24.03
C LEU A 81 -15.09 -16.36 -24.83
N LYS A 82 -14.58 -15.80 -25.93
CA LYS A 82 -15.35 -14.89 -26.81
C LYS A 82 -16.54 -15.60 -27.44
N ASP A 83 -16.39 -16.85 -27.86
CA ASP A 83 -17.49 -17.63 -28.42
C ASP A 83 -18.54 -17.99 -27.36
N ALA A 84 -18.12 -18.30 -26.13
CA ALA A 84 -19.02 -18.49 -25.00
C ALA A 84 -19.83 -17.21 -24.68
N LEU A 85 -19.16 -16.05 -24.63
CA LEU A 85 -19.83 -14.76 -24.43
C LEU A 85 -20.80 -14.45 -25.57
N ARG A 86 -20.47 -14.81 -26.82
CA ARG A 86 -21.37 -14.64 -27.96
C ARG A 86 -22.60 -15.52 -27.87
N ASP A 87 -22.44 -16.78 -27.44
CA ASP A 87 -23.57 -17.69 -27.18
C ASP A 87 -24.54 -17.08 -26.14
N LEU A 88 -24.00 -16.51 -25.05
CA LEU A 88 -24.80 -15.81 -24.02
C LEU A 88 -25.45 -14.52 -24.56
N GLN A 89 -24.75 -13.77 -25.40
CA GLN A 89 -25.31 -12.58 -26.05
C GLN A 89 -26.43 -12.92 -27.04
N TYR A 90 -26.39 -14.08 -27.70
CA TYR A 90 -27.49 -14.50 -28.56
C TYR A 90 -28.75 -14.88 -27.78
N TRP A 91 -28.62 -15.36 -26.54
CA TRP A 91 -29.77 -15.58 -25.67
C TRP A 91 -30.56 -14.28 -25.44
N LEU A 92 -29.88 -13.14 -25.33
CA LEU A 92 -30.54 -11.83 -25.22
C LEU A 92 -31.40 -11.46 -26.43
N LYS A 93 -31.28 -12.18 -27.55
CA LYS A 93 -31.99 -11.91 -28.80
C LYS A 93 -33.09 -12.92 -29.09
N ASP A 94 -32.83 -14.21 -28.85
CA ASP A 94 -33.74 -15.29 -29.23
C ASP A 94 -34.32 -16.07 -28.04
N HIS A 95 -33.88 -15.76 -26.82
CA HIS A 95 -34.28 -16.38 -25.57
C HIS A 95 -34.19 -17.92 -25.57
N ASN A 96 -33.35 -18.51 -26.43
CA ASN A 96 -33.22 -19.96 -26.50
C ASN A 96 -32.59 -20.52 -25.21
N PRO A 97 -33.32 -21.31 -24.40
CA PRO A 97 -32.89 -21.74 -23.08
C PRO A 97 -31.61 -22.58 -23.07
N GLU A 98 -31.22 -23.19 -24.20
CA GLU A 98 -29.98 -23.97 -24.30
C GLU A 98 -28.72 -23.10 -24.33
N ARG A 99 -28.84 -21.80 -24.67
CA ARG A 99 -27.69 -20.90 -24.83
C ARG A 99 -27.03 -20.55 -23.51
N LEU A 100 -27.81 -20.36 -22.45
CA LEU A 100 -27.31 -20.04 -21.11
C LEU A 100 -26.39 -21.14 -20.54
N PRO A 101 -26.86 -22.41 -20.37
CA PRO A 101 -26.01 -23.47 -19.84
C PRO A 101 -24.81 -23.78 -20.76
N ARG A 102 -25.00 -23.73 -22.08
CA ARG A 102 -23.89 -23.94 -23.04
C ARG A 102 -22.84 -22.85 -22.93
N GLY A 103 -23.25 -21.58 -22.88
CA GLY A 103 -22.36 -20.44 -22.76
C GLY A 103 -21.60 -20.43 -21.43
N CYS A 104 -22.28 -20.69 -20.31
CA CYS A 104 -21.66 -20.79 -18.99
C CYS A 104 -20.62 -21.92 -18.92
N SER A 105 -20.97 -23.12 -19.39
CA SER A 105 -20.06 -24.27 -19.39
C SER A 105 -18.82 -24.02 -20.26
N LYS A 106 -18.99 -23.55 -21.49
CA LYS A 106 -17.87 -23.22 -22.39
C LYS A 106 -16.97 -22.12 -21.82
N GLY A 107 -17.58 -21.06 -21.29
CA GLY A 107 -16.83 -19.94 -20.73
C GLY A 107 -16.07 -20.33 -19.46
N ARG A 108 -16.64 -21.21 -18.63
CA ARG A 108 -15.94 -21.78 -17.46
C ARG A 108 -14.69 -22.53 -17.90
N ILE A 109 -14.81 -23.44 -18.87
CA ILE A 109 -13.65 -24.20 -19.40
C ILE A 109 -12.58 -23.24 -19.92
N ALA A 110 -12.97 -22.23 -20.70
CA ALA A 110 -12.03 -21.24 -21.22
C ALA A 110 -11.32 -20.43 -20.12
N VAL A 111 -12.04 -20.08 -19.05
CA VAL A 111 -11.47 -19.42 -17.88
C VAL A 111 -10.46 -20.34 -17.17
N GLU A 112 -10.82 -21.61 -16.93
CA GLU A 112 -9.90 -22.56 -16.28
C GLU A 112 -8.63 -22.79 -17.11
N ASP A 113 -8.75 -22.87 -18.45
CA ASP A 113 -7.61 -22.96 -19.35
C ASP A 113 -6.67 -21.74 -19.22
N LEU A 114 -7.23 -20.52 -19.12
CA LEU A 114 -6.44 -19.30 -18.89
C LEU A 114 -5.71 -19.34 -17.54
N PHE A 115 -6.40 -19.71 -16.47
CA PHE A 115 -5.80 -19.82 -15.14
C PHE A 115 -4.69 -20.86 -15.09
N ALA A 116 -4.86 -22.01 -15.76
CA ALA A 116 -3.84 -23.04 -15.83
C ALA A 116 -2.55 -22.51 -16.49
N VAL A 117 -2.67 -21.82 -17.63
CA VAL A 117 -1.49 -21.24 -18.31
C VAL A 117 -0.83 -20.16 -17.44
N PHE A 118 -1.61 -19.27 -16.82
CA PHE A 118 -1.05 -18.22 -15.98
C PHE A 118 -0.37 -18.75 -14.72
N GLU A 119 -0.89 -19.84 -14.13
CA GLU A 119 -0.27 -20.48 -12.98
C GLU A 119 1.08 -21.10 -13.37
N GLU A 120 1.16 -21.82 -14.49
CA GLU A 120 2.43 -22.34 -15.01
C GLU A 120 3.44 -21.22 -15.25
N MET A 121 2.98 -20.10 -15.82
CA MET A 121 3.84 -18.94 -16.09
C MET A 121 4.32 -18.26 -14.80
N ARG A 122 3.46 -18.19 -13.78
CA ARG A 122 3.78 -17.64 -12.46
C ARG A 122 4.84 -18.49 -11.76
N VAL A 123 4.68 -19.82 -11.77
CA VAL A 123 5.67 -20.76 -11.21
C VAL A 123 7.00 -20.67 -11.96
N GLU A 124 7.00 -20.54 -13.30
CA GLU A 124 8.23 -20.33 -14.06
C GLU A 124 8.92 -19.01 -13.69
N GLU A 125 8.15 -17.94 -13.43
CA GLU A 125 8.70 -16.64 -13.05
C GLU A 125 9.46 -16.67 -11.71
N GLU A 126 9.10 -17.55 -10.78
CA GLU A 126 9.82 -17.76 -9.52
C GLU A 126 11.26 -18.26 -9.74
N SER A 127 11.55 -18.87 -10.90
CA SER A 127 12.90 -19.32 -11.26
C SER A 127 13.78 -18.22 -11.86
N PHE A 128 13.21 -17.05 -12.17
CA PHE A 128 13.95 -15.97 -12.81
C PHE A 128 14.83 -15.21 -11.81
N PRO A 129 15.97 -14.64 -12.26
CA PRO A 129 16.83 -13.86 -11.38
C PRO A 129 16.10 -12.67 -10.76
N VAL A 130 16.24 -12.54 -9.43
CA VAL A 130 15.82 -11.36 -8.68
C VAL A 130 17.03 -10.45 -8.48
N PHE A 131 16.98 -9.27 -9.08
CA PHE A 131 18.00 -8.23 -9.02
C PHE A 131 17.72 -7.19 -7.93
N SER A 132 16.45 -6.89 -7.65
CA SER A 132 16.06 -5.82 -6.74
C SER A 132 14.73 -6.11 -6.03
N GLN A 133 14.59 -5.61 -4.81
CA GLN A 133 13.33 -5.64 -4.04
C GLN A 133 12.30 -4.62 -4.54
N SER A 134 12.74 -3.56 -5.23
CA SER A 134 11.83 -2.64 -5.94
C SER A 134 11.35 -3.29 -7.24
N PRO A 135 10.03 -3.51 -7.43
CA PRO A 135 9.48 -4.12 -8.65
C PRO A 135 9.82 -3.33 -9.92
N TYR A 136 9.87 -2.00 -9.82
CA TYR A 136 10.19 -1.13 -10.96
C TYR A 136 11.65 -1.22 -11.38
N ILE A 137 12.57 -1.27 -10.41
CA ILE A 137 14.01 -1.45 -10.68
C ILE A 137 14.28 -2.88 -11.17
N GLN A 138 13.63 -3.87 -10.57
CA GLN A 138 13.68 -5.27 -10.99
C GLN A 138 13.30 -5.41 -12.47
N GLU A 139 12.16 -4.83 -12.87
CA GLU A 139 11.71 -4.89 -14.26
C GLU A 139 12.67 -4.15 -15.20
N LEU A 140 13.10 -2.94 -14.84
CA LEU A 140 14.00 -2.13 -15.67
C LEU A 140 15.33 -2.85 -15.91
N VAL A 141 15.97 -3.37 -14.86
CA VAL A 141 17.24 -4.09 -14.96
C VAL A 141 17.07 -5.37 -15.78
N ARG A 142 16.02 -6.15 -15.51
CA ARG A 142 15.74 -7.40 -16.24
C ARG A 142 15.58 -7.13 -17.75
N VAL A 143 14.82 -6.10 -18.13
CA VAL A 143 14.61 -5.74 -19.53
C VAL A 143 15.89 -5.16 -20.16
N ALA A 144 16.62 -4.28 -19.45
CA ALA A 144 17.87 -3.70 -19.94
C ALA A 144 18.93 -4.78 -20.23
N LEU A 145 19.10 -5.74 -19.32
CA LEU A 145 20.00 -6.87 -19.53
C LEU A 145 19.54 -7.77 -20.69
N GLY A 146 18.24 -8.02 -20.83
CA GLY A 146 17.71 -8.77 -21.96
C GLY A 146 17.92 -8.05 -23.31
N VAL A 147 17.77 -6.73 -23.36
CA VAL A 147 18.11 -5.92 -24.55
C VAL A 147 19.62 -5.97 -24.82
N ALA A 148 20.47 -5.86 -23.80
CA ALA A 148 21.93 -5.96 -23.95
C ALA A 148 22.36 -7.32 -24.51
N LYS A 149 21.67 -8.40 -24.13
CA LYS A 149 21.88 -9.75 -24.67
C LYS A 149 21.25 -9.97 -26.06
N GLY A 150 20.41 -9.05 -26.54
CA GLY A 150 19.64 -9.20 -27.78
C GLY A 150 18.45 -10.15 -27.67
N GLU A 151 18.00 -10.45 -26.45
CA GLU A 151 16.84 -11.29 -26.16
C GLU A 151 15.53 -10.52 -26.38
N PHE A 152 15.53 -9.21 -26.09
CA PHE A 152 14.37 -8.33 -26.21
C PHE A 152 14.60 -7.19 -27.21
N PRO A 153 13.55 -6.72 -27.91
CA PRO A 153 13.61 -5.54 -28.77
C PRO A 153 13.94 -4.25 -27.98
N SER A 154 14.72 -3.33 -28.56
CA SER A 154 15.18 -2.14 -27.82
C SER A 154 14.06 -1.18 -27.40
N ASP A 155 12.98 -1.11 -28.15
CA ASP A 155 11.83 -0.24 -27.85
C ASP A 155 11.13 -0.65 -26.54
N THR A 156 11.19 -1.93 -26.16
CA THR A 156 10.66 -2.41 -24.87
C THR A 156 11.35 -1.78 -23.66
N LEU A 157 12.60 -1.34 -23.81
CA LEU A 157 13.37 -0.63 -22.79
C LEU A 157 13.10 0.87 -22.80
N SER A 158 12.87 1.49 -23.96
CA SER A 158 12.75 2.96 -24.10
C SER A 158 11.63 3.50 -23.21
N GLU A 159 10.43 2.94 -23.34
CA GLU A 159 9.24 3.37 -22.58
C GLU A 159 9.44 3.24 -21.07
N ARG A 160 10.07 2.13 -20.63
CA ARG A 160 10.35 1.85 -19.21
C ARG A 160 11.38 2.82 -18.64
N LEU A 161 12.44 3.08 -19.40
CA LEU A 161 13.49 4.00 -19.00
C LEU A 161 12.97 5.44 -18.92
N GLU A 162 12.17 5.87 -19.90
CA GLU A 162 11.54 7.19 -19.90
C GLU A 162 10.56 7.37 -18.72
N TRP A 163 9.76 6.35 -18.42
CA TRP A 163 8.90 6.36 -17.24
C TRP A 163 9.72 6.47 -15.95
N MET A 164 10.75 5.63 -15.79
CA MET A 164 11.61 5.65 -14.61
C MET A 164 12.32 7.00 -14.43
N ARG A 165 12.83 7.60 -15.52
CA ARG A 165 13.49 8.92 -15.48
C ARG A 165 12.54 10.03 -15.04
N ARG A 166 11.29 10.01 -15.52
CA ARG A 166 10.26 10.98 -15.10
C ARG A 166 9.96 10.84 -13.61
N HIS A 167 9.67 9.62 -13.17
CA HIS A 167 9.35 9.34 -11.77
C HIS A 167 10.53 9.66 -10.83
N TYR A 168 11.76 9.31 -11.24
CA TYR A 168 12.97 9.70 -10.54
C TYR A 168 13.13 11.22 -10.44
N SER A 169 12.82 11.97 -11.51
CA SER A 169 12.92 13.42 -11.49
C SER A 169 11.93 14.07 -10.51
N GLU A 170 10.73 13.49 -10.36
CA GLU A 170 9.74 13.94 -9.37
C GLU A 170 10.24 13.64 -7.96
N PHE A 171 10.62 12.38 -7.70
CA PHE A 171 11.17 11.97 -6.41
C PHE A 171 12.39 12.79 -5.98
N ARG A 172 13.29 13.11 -6.92
CA ARG A 172 14.47 13.95 -6.65
C ARG A 172 14.09 15.39 -6.25
N LYS A 173 13.04 15.96 -6.88
CA LYS A 173 12.54 17.29 -6.51
C LYS A 173 11.95 17.27 -5.11
N ASP A 174 11.17 16.26 -4.78
CA ASP A 174 10.58 16.09 -3.46
C ASP A 174 11.68 15.93 -2.41
N PHE A 175 12.67 15.08 -2.67
CA PHE A 175 13.87 14.94 -1.84
C PHE A 175 14.54 16.27 -1.57
N ALA A 176 14.83 17.05 -2.62
CA ALA A 176 15.50 18.33 -2.47
C ALA A 176 14.68 19.37 -1.69
N ALA A 177 13.35 19.25 -1.70
CA ALA A 177 12.46 20.12 -0.92
C ALA A 177 12.50 19.78 0.57
N TRP A 178 12.33 18.50 0.94
CA TRP A 178 12.29 18.11 2.35
C TRP A 178 13.69 18.00 2.98
N SER A 179 14.73 17.67 2.23
CA SER A 179 16.11 17.57 2.76
C SER A 179 16.68 18.92 3.20
N LYS A 180 16.06 20.03 2.81
CA LYS A 180 16.43 21.39 3.22
C LYS A 180 15.59 21.91 4.38
N ALA A 181 14.58 21.15 4.80
CA ALA A 181 13.82 21.51 5.98
C ALA A 181 14.76 21.45 7.21
N PRO A 182 14.73 22.46 8.09
CA PRO A 182 15.48 22.40 9.34
C PRO A 182 15.10 21.14 10.13
N THR A 183 16.10 20.43 10.65
CA THR A 183 15.90 19.28 11.53
C THR A 183 16.80 19.42 12.75
N GLU A 184 16.26 19.12 13.94
CA GLU A 184 17.03 19.13 15.19
C GLU A 184 17.71 17.76 15.46
N ASN A 185 17.65 16.84 14.50
CA ASN A 185 18.17 15.49 14.63
C ASN A 185 19.51 15.35 13.89
N GLU A 186 20.61 15.43 14.64
CA GLU A 186 21.98 15.31 14.12
C GLU A 186 22.21 14.04 13.28
N GLU A 187 21.53 12.93 13.63
CA GLU A 187 21.63 11.68 12.87
C GLU A 187 20.94 11.81 11.51
N VAL A 188 19.80 12.50 11.44
CA VAL A 188 19.14 12.82 10.15
C VAL A 188 20.05 13.73 9.32
N GLU A 189 20.62 14.79 9.89
CA GLU A 189 21.55 15.69 9.18
C GLU A 189 22.75 14.92 8.61
N ARG A 190 23.29 13.95 9.37
CA ARG A 190 24.40 13.10 8.94
C ARG A 190 24.04 12.14 7.80
N LEU A 191 22.81 11.63 7.78
CA LEU A 191 22.34 10.65 6.80
C LEU A 191 21.92 11.28 5.46
N LEU A 192 21.44 12.53 5.47
CA LEU A 192 20.95 13.25 4.29
C LEU A 192 21.98 13.32 3.13
N PRO A 193 23.28 13.64 3.34
CA PRO A 193 24.27 13.66 2.27
C PRO A 193 24.49 12.28 1.60
N THR A 194 24.34 11.20 2.36
CA THR A 194 24.49 9.84 1.83
C THR A 194 23.32 9.49 0.90
N ALA A 195 22.09 9.80 1.33
CA ALA A 195 20.90 9.64 0.51
C ALA A 195 20.96 10.51 -0.77
N ALA A 196 21.40 11.76 -0.65
CA ALA A 196 21.56 12.67 -1.78
C ALA A 196 22.56 12.14 -2.82
N LYS A 197 23.73 11.67 -2.38
CA LYS A 197 24.75 11.07 -3.27
C LYS A 197 24.23 9.79 -3.95
N ALA A 198 23.46 8.97 -3.23
CA ALA A 198 22.88 7.77 -3.81
C ALA A 198 21.80 8.11 -4.85
N LEU A 199 21.00 9.14 -4.60
CA LEU A 199 20.08 9.70 -5.58
C LEU A 199 20.82 10.19 -6.82
N ASP A 200 21.90 10.95 -6.68
CA ASP A 200 22.73 11.40 -7.80
C ASP A 200 23.24 10.24 -8.65
N ARG A 201 23.75 9.18 -8.01
CA ARG A 201 24.21 7.96 -8.69
C ARG A 201 23.08 7.26 -9.45
N MET A 202 21.88 7.20 -8.88
CA MET A 202 20.71 6.65 -9.57
C MET A 202 20.37 7.46 -10.83
N GLY A 203 20.41 8.80 -10.76
CA GLY A 203 20.20 9.65 -11.93
C GLY A 203 21.24 9.43 -13.02
N ALA A 204 22.52 9.40 -12.63
CA ALA A 204 23.63 9.11 -13.56
C ALA A 204 23.51 7.72 -14.19
N ALA A 205 23.05 6.71 -13.45
CA ALA A 205 22.81 5.37 -13.97
C ALA A 205 21.71 5.34 -15.04
N LEU A 206 20.61 6.05 -14.81
CA LEU A 206 19.52 6.18 -15.80
C LEU A 206 19.95 6.97 -17.03
N ASP A 207 20.80 7.99 -16.86
CA ASP A 207 21.42 8.72 -17.96
C ASP A 207 22.40 7.85 -18.76
N GLU A 208 23.17 7.00 -18.08
CA GLU A 208 24.07 6.05 -18.70
C GLU A 208 23.28 5.04 -19.54
N MET A 209 22.22 4.43 -19.00
CA MET A 209 21.33 3.56 -19.77
C MET A 209 20.74 4.24 -21.01
N ALA A 210 20.42 5.54 -20.92
CA ALA A 210 19.84 6.27 -22.05
C ALA A 210 20.85 6.48 -23.19
N ARG A 211 22.17 6.45 -22.93
CA ARG A 211 23.20 6.60 -23.96
C ARG A 211 23.13 5.49 -25.01
N TYR A 212 22.73 4.28 -24.60
CA TYR A 212 22.48 3.15 -25.50
C TYR A 212 21.58 3.51 -26.68
N PHE A 213 20.56 4.36 -26.50
CA PHE A 213 19.66 4.72 -27.60
C PHE A 213 20.28 5.67 -28.63
N ARG A 214 21.42 6.29 -28.31
CA ARG A 214 22.15 7.21 -29.20
C ARG A 214 23.20 6.48 -30.03
N ASP A 215 24.00 5.62 -29.41
CA ASP A 215 25.15 4.96 -30.05
C ASP A 215 25.03 3.44 -30.18
N ARG A 216 23.97 2.83 -29.63
CA ARG A 216 23.72 1.38 -29.61
C ARG A 216 24.80 0.57 -28.90
N ASN A 217 25.64 1.21 -28.08
CA ASN A 217 26.63 0.51 -27.27
C ASN A 217 25.95 -0.15 -26.06
N ARG A 218 25.93 -1.48 -26.06
CA ARG A 218 25.28 -2.31 -25.02
C ARG A 218 25.95 -2.19 -23.65
N GLU A 219 27.20 -1.73 -23.61
CA GLU A 219 27.94 -1.59 -22.36
C GLU A 219 27.32 -0.51 -21.45
N HIS A 220 26.71 0.52 -22.04
CA HIS A 220 25.92 1.51 -21.31
C HIS A 220 24.78 0.89 -20.47
N LEU A 221 24.16 -0.18 -20.97
CA LEU A 221 23.10 -0.88 -20.24
C LEU A 221 23.66 -1.65 -19.04
N LYS A 222 24.81 -2.32 -19.20
CA LYS A 222 25.44 -3.06 -18.10
C LYS A 222 25.92 -2.13 -17.00
N ILE A 223 26.69 -1.10 -17.36
CA ILE A 223 27.21 -0.09 -16.42
C ILE A 223 26.05 0.60 -15.71
N GLY A 224 25.02 1.01 -16.47
CA GLY A 224 23.82 1.61 -15.91
C GLY A 224 23.09 0.68 -14.94
N CYS A 225 22.93 -0.62 -15.26
CA CYS A 225 22.29 -1.58 -14.37
C CYS A 225 23.06 -1.76 -13.06
N GLU A 226 24.36 -1.97 -13.13
CA GLU A 226 25.21 -2.14 -11.94
C GLU A 226 25.16 -0.90 -11.04
N ALA A 227 25.31 0.30 -11.63
CA ALA A 227 25.25 1.55 -10.90
C ALA A 227 23.85 1.80 -10.28
N LEU A 228 22.77 1.44 -11.00
CA LEU A 228 21.40 1.57 -10.52
C LEU A 228 21.15 0.66 -9.31
N LEU A 229 21.58 -0.60 -9.38
CA LEU A 229 21.41 -1.56 -8.29
C LEU A 229 22.17 -1.10 -7.04
N GLN A 230 23.45 -0.73 -7.18
CA GLN A 230 24.26 -0.19 -6.07
C GLN A 230 23.64 1.07 -5.46
N ALA A 231 23.16 2.00 -6.29
CA ALA A 231 22.50 3.21 -5.81
C ALA A 231 21.20 2.88 -5.05
N SER A 232 20.42 1.92 -5.54
CA SER A 232 19.15 1.51 -4.92
C SER A 232 19.35 0.86 -3.56
N GLU A 233 20.40 0.06 -3.38
CA GLU A 233 20.74 -0.55 -2.09
C GLU A 233 21.10 0.52 -1.05
N VAL A 234 21.96 1.49 -1.44
CA VAL A 234 22.33 2.60 -0.56
C VAL A 234 21.11 3.45 -0.21
N LEU A 235 20.20 3.70 -1.17
CA LEU A 235 18.95 4.42 -0.90
C LEU A 235 18.05 3.67 0.07
N LEU A 236 17.90 2.36 -0.09
CA LEU A 236 17.11 1.54 0.83
C LEU A 236 17.69 1.57 2.24
N SER A 237 19.01 1.38 2.39
CA SER A 237 19.67 1.48 3.70
C SER A 237 19.56 2.89 4.29
N SER A 238 19.72 3.94 3.47
CA SER A 238 19.57 5.33 3.92
C SER A 238 18.13 5.62 4.35
N GLN A 239 17.14 5.10 3.62
CA GLN A 239 15.73 5.21 3.99
C GLN A 239 15.47 4.52 5.33
N GLN A 240 15.96 3.29 5.52
CA GLN A 240 15.81 2.57 6.79
C GLN A 240 16.46 3.33 7.95
N ALA A 241 17.66 3.88 7.75
CA ALA A 241 18.37 4.66 8.76
C ALA A 241 17.65 5.99 9.07
N LEU A 242 17.17 6.70 8.05
CA LEU A 242 16.39 7.92 8.21
C LEU A 242 15.06 7.65 8.91
N LEU A 243 14.38 6.55 8.58
CA LEU A 243 13.16 6.11 9.27
C LEU A 243 13.46 5.79 10.73
N ALA A 244 14.54 5.08 11.03
CA ALA A 244 14.95 4.76 12.39
C ALA A 244 15.30 6.03 13.19
N ALA A 245 15.99 6.99 12.57
CA ALA A 245 16.33 8.27 13.18
C ALA A 245 15.09 9.18 13.36
N ALA A 246 14.12 9.11 12.45
CA ALA A 246 12.86 9.85 12.52
C ALA A 246 11.85 9.25 13.50
N VAL A 247 12.10 8.05 14.05
CA VAL A 247 11.32 7.54 15.19
C VAL A 247 11.53 8.52 16.36
N PRO A 248 10.46 9.09 16.95
CA PRO A 248 10.61 10.03 18.06
C PRO A 248 11.49 9.39 19.14
N GLN A 249 12.45 10.16 19.64
CA GLN A 249 13.39 9.78 20.69
C GLN A 249 12.64 9.57 22.02
N GLY A 250 11.92 8.45 22.06
CA GLY A 250 10.98 7.96 23.06
C GLY A 250 10.10 8.97 23.81
N ALA A 251 9.30 8.40 24.73
CA ALA A 251 8.19 9.10 25.35
C ALA A 251 8.64 9.81 26.64
N ALA A 252 8.22 11.06 26.80
CA ALA A 252 8.29 11.74 28.09
C ALA A 252 7.39 11.02 29.11
N CYS A 253 7.92 10.75 30.29
CA CYS A 253 7.17 10.11 31.35
C CYS A 253 6.05 11.05 31.83
N PRO A 254 4.76 10.67 31.73
CA PRO A 254 3.66 11.52 32.20
C PRO A 254 3.62 11.69 33.73
N ARG A 255 4.46 10.95 34.47
CA ARG A 255 4.65 11.11 35.92
C ARG A 255 5.67 12.19 36.25
N CYS A 256 6.87 12.14 35.65
CA CYS A 256 8.00 13.00 36.05
C CYS A 256 8.61 13.84 34.92
N ALA A 257 8.00 13.82 33.73
CA ALA A 257 8.44 14.46 32.49
C ALA A 257 9.81 14.00 31.95
N ALA A 258 10.45 12.99 32.56
CA ALA A 258 11.74 12.49 32.08
C ALA A 258 11.63 11.83 30.70
N PRO A 259 12.60 12.04 29.80
CA PRO A 259 12.65 11.38 28.51
C PRO A 259 13.03 9.92 28.72
N ASN A 260 12.46 9.03 27.91
CA ASN A 260 12.76 7.61 27.95
C ASN A 260 13.04 7.15 26.53
N GLN A 261 13.82 6.09 26.34
CA GLN A 261 14.06 5.55 24.99
C GLN A 261 12.78 4.98 24.38
N GLY A 262 12.65 5.06 23.06
CA GLY A 262 11.55 4.46 22.33
C GLY A 262 11.37 2.99 22.70
N GLY A 263 10.16 2.61 23.13
CA GLY A 263 9.84 1.25 23.55
C GLY A 263 10.17 0.85 24.98
N SER A 264 10.67 1.78 25.80
CA SER A 264 10.81 1.57 27.24
C SER A 264 9.43 1.30 27.87
N ARG A 265 9.29 0.20 28.61
CA ARG A 265 8.05 -0.08 29.37
C ARG A 265 8.02 0.61 30.73
N THR A 266 9.18 1.07 31.21
CA THR A 266 9.36 1.73 32.50
C THR A 266 10.17 3.00 32.34
N CYS A 267 9.89 4.00 33.18
CA CYS A 267 10.60 5.26 33.17
C CYS A 267 11.97 5.11 33.83
N SER A 268 13.03 5.55 33.14
CA SER A 268 14.41 5.51 33.63
C SER A 268 14.65 6.38 34.87
N LYS A 269 13.86 7.45 35.07
CA LYS A 269 14.02 8.39 36.19
C LYS A 269 13.16 8.09 37.41
N CYS A 270 11.89 7.72 37.22
CA CYS A 270 10.94 7.55 38.32
C CYS A 270 10.36 6.14 38.48
N GLY A 271 10.80 5.19 37.64
CA GLY A 271 10.35 3.80 37.68
C GLY A 271 8.89 3.56 37.29
N ALA A 272 8.15 4.59 36.88
CA ALA A 272 6.74 4.44 36.48
C ALA A 272 6.62 3.60 35.20
N THR A 273 5.66 2.68 35.16
CA THR A 273 5.27 2.02 33.92
C THR A 273 4.76 3.07 32.93
N LEU A 274 5.36 3.16 31.74
CA LEU A 274 4.95 4.13 30.74
C LEU A 274 3.66 3.66 30.05
N PRO A 275 2.69 4.56 29.77
CA PRO A 275 1.45 4.14 29.15
C PRO A 275 1.72 3.69 27.72
N GLU A 276 1.09 2.58 27.29
CA GLU A 276 0.97 2.24 25.88
C GLU A 276 -0.01 3.23 25.24
N ILE A 277 0.50 4.38 24.80
CA ILE A 277 -0.31 5.37 24.10
C ILE A 277 -0.60 4.84 22.69
N ALA A 278 -1.89 4.60 22.40
CA ALA A 278 -2.36 4.20 21.09
C ALA A 278 -1.89 5.20 20.03
N GLY A 279 -0.87 4.81 19.26
CA GLY A 279 -0.28 5.67 18.23
C GLY A 279 1.22 5.49 18.07
N ILE A 280 1.96 5.19 19.14
CA ILE A 280 3.41 4.99 19.07
C ILE A 280 3.70 3.48 19.11
N PRO A 281 4.07 2.83 17.99
CA PRO A 281 4.43 1.43 18.00
C PRO A 281 5.88 1.25 18.46
N THR A 282 6.12 0.13 19.14
CA THR A 282 7.45 -0.45 19.37
C THR A 282 7.96 -1.26 18.19
N GLN A 283 7.16 -1.55 17.17
CA GLN A 283 7.54 -2.43 16.07
C GLN A 283 6.87 -2.03 14.75
N THR A 284 7.71 -1.94 13.71
CA THR A 284 7.45 -2.02 12.26
C THR A 284 6.37 -1.12 11.65
N MET A 285 6.81 -0.13 10.85
CA MET A 285 5.98 0.57 9.86
C MET A 285 6.15 -0.09 8.49
N GLU A 286 5.03 -0.50 7.89
CA GLU A 286 4.86 -0.50 6.44
C GLU A 286 4.50 0.93 6.00
N VAL A 287 5.23 1.49 5.04
CA VAL A 287 5.03 2.85 4.54
C VAL A 287 4.23 2.79 3.24
N ARG A 288 2.97 3.25 3.28
CA ARG A 288 2.29 3.82 2.11
C ARG A 288 2.40 5.35 2.17
N GLU A 289 2.48 5.95 0.99
CA GLU A 289 2.71 7.37 0.71
C GLU A 289 1.89 8.30 1.63
N ALA A 290 2.57 9.20 2.34
CA ALA A 290 1.94 10.22 3.17
C ALA A 290 2.22 11.62 2.60
N THR A 291 1.15 12.38 2.39
CA THR A 291 1.16 13.83 2.14
C THR A 291 1.81 14.63 3.28
N PRO A 292 2.30 15.85 3.02
CA PRO A 292 3.35 16.51 3.82
C PRO A 292 2.95 17.12 5.18
N GLU A 293 1.76 16.87 5.71
CA GLU A 293 1.21 17.72 6.80
C GLU A 293 1.00 17.07 8.17
N LYS A 294 1.29 15.79 8.42
CA LYS A 294 1.06 15.19 9.75
C LYS A 294 2.13 14.17 10.14
N THR A 295 2.73 14.36 11.31
CA THR A 295 3.50 13.33 12.03
C THR A 295 2.54 12.19 12.36
N SER A 296 2.47 11.18 11.50
CA SER A 296 1.49 10.11 11.64
C SER A 296 2.02 8.92 12.43
N PHE A 297 1.44 8.74 13.60
CA PHE A 297 1.50 7.58 14.47
C PHE A 297 1.09 6.29 13.74
N ALA A 298 1.89 5.21 13.71
CA ALA A 298 1.61 4.07 12.80
C ALA A 298 0.26 3.35 13.08
N ASN A 299 -0.19 3.30 14.32
CA ASN A 299 -1.52 2.75 14.64
C ASN A 299 -2.64 3.65 14.11
N LEU A 300 -2.40 4.96 14.05
CA LEU A 300 -3.31 5.93 13.44
C LEU A 300 -3.28 5.80 11.92
N VAL A 301 -2.11 5.65 11.31
CA VAL A 301 -1.96 5.39 9.85
C VAL A 301 -2.73 4.14 9.45
N ARG A 302 -2.62 3.06 10.23
CA ARG A 302 -3.35 1.81 9.98
C ARG A 302 -4.87 2.01 10.03
N LEU A 303 -5.36 2.81 10.97
CA LEU A 303 -6.78 3.15 11.09
C LEU A 303 -7.23 4.05 9.93
N GLU A 304 -6.42 5.05 9.56
CA GLU A 304 -6.65 5.94 8.42
C GLU A 304 -6.73 5.17 7.10
N ALA A 305 -5.78 4.26 6.86
CA ALA A 305 -5.77 3.41 5.67
C ALA A 305 -7.03 2.54 5.57
N ALA A 306 -7.43 1.89 6.67
CA ALA A 306 -8.63 1.06 6.68
C ALA A 306 -9.92 1.88 6.44
N LEU A 307 -9.95 3.12 6.93
CA LEU A 307 -11.04 4.06 6.69
C LEU A 307 -11.07 4.55 5.25
N ASP A 308 -9.91 4.90 4.68
CA ASP A 308 -9.79 5.35 3.30
C ASP A 308 -10.17 4.22 2.33
N GLU A 309 -9.66 3.00 2.52
CA GLU A 309 -10.05 1.83 1.72
C GLU A 309 -11.58 1.63 1.78
N PHE A 310 -12.19 1.73 2.97
CA PHE A 310 -13.63 1.61 3.12
C PHE A 310 -14.41 2.74 2.43
N LEU A 311 -13.96 4.01 2.56
CA LEU A 311 -14.61 5.17 1.95
C LEU A 311 -14.53 5.16 0.41
N HIS A 312 -13.45 4.60 -0.15
CA HIS A 312 -13.26 4.45 -1.60
C HIS A 312 -13.92 3.18 -2.17
N GLY A 313 -14.57 2.36 -1.32
CA GLY A 313 -15.26 1.15 -1.74
C GLY A 313 -14.34 -0.06 -1.98
N GLU A 314 -13.07 0.03 -1.56
CA GLU A 314 -12.05 -1.01 -1.69
C GLU A 314 -11.99 -1.91 -0.44
N GLY A 315 -12.43 -1.41 0.72
CA GLY A 315 -12.43 -2.08 2.02
C GLY A 315 -13.79 -2.64 2.46
N LYS A 316 -13.78 -3.76 3.20
CA LYS A 316 -14.99 -4.40 3.77
C LYS A 316 -15.36 -3.79 5.13
N ARG A 317 -16.65 -3.72 5.44
CA ARG A 317 -17.16 -3.17 6.72
C ARG A 317 -16.64 -3.94 7.94
N GLU A 318 -16.54 -5.26 7.83
CA GLU A 318 -16.05 -6.14 8.88
C GLU A 318 -14.57 -5.87 9.20
N GLU A 319 -13.79 -5.57 8.17
CA GLU A 319 -12.38 -5.23 8.32
C GLU A 319 -12.20 -3.89 9.02
N LEU A 320 -12.93 -2.86 8.57
CA LEU A 320 -12.94 -1.56 9.22
C LEU A 320 -13.34 -1.68 10.70
N ARG A 321 -14.41 -2.43 10.99
CA ARG A 321 -14.88 -2.67 12.36
C ARG A 321 -13.78 -3.29 13.23
N ARG A 322 -13.08 -4.30 12.71
CA ARG A 322 -11.96 -4.96 13.40
C ARG A 322 -10.84 -3.97 13.74
N GLN A 323 -10.49 -3.08 12.80
CA GLN A 323 -9.47 -2.06 13.03
C GLN A 323 -9.90 -1.02 14.07
N VAL A 324 -11.16 -0.58 14.01
CA VAL A 324 -11.75 0.35 14.98
C VAL A 324 -11.76 -0.26 16.39
N GLU A 325 -12.25 -1.50 16.55
CA GLU A 325 -12.30 -2.19 17.85
C GLU A 325 -10.90 -2.38 18.45
N TRP A 326 -9.92 -2.78 17.63
CA TRP A 326 -8.53 -2.91 18.07
C TRP A 326 -7.94 -1.58 18.56
N PHE A 327 -8.12 -0.52 17.79
CA PHE A 327 -7.63 0.81 18.15
C PHE A 327 -8.35 1.35 19.41
N ALA A 328 -9.65 1.07 19.56
CA ALA A 328 -10.45 1.41 20.74
C ALA A 328 -9.91 0.79 22.01
N GLN A 329 -9.58 -0.50 21.96
CA GLN A 329 -9.00 -1.22 23.08
C GLN A 329 -7.69 -0.57 23.53
N LYS A 330 -6.82 -0.22 22.57
CA LYS A 330 -5.54 0.45 22.86
C LYS A 330 -5.76 1.85 23.44
N ALA A 331 -6.64 2.66 22.86
CA ALA A 331 -6.94 4.01 23.33
C ALA A 331 -7.45 4.01 24.78
N ARG A 332 -8.43 3.15 25.08
CA ARG A 332 -9.00 3.02 26.43
C ARG A 332 -8.00 2.48 27.44
N SER A 333 -7.16 1.50 27.05
CA SER A 333 -6.11 0.96 27.91
C SER A 333 -5.07 2.03 28.27
N GLY A 334 -4.56 2.75 27.27
CA GLY A 334 -3.60 3.84 27.47
C GLY A 334 -4.17 4.97 28.34
N ARG A 335 -5.45 5.31 28.15
CA ARG A 335 -6.15 6.29 28.99
C ARG A 335 -6.24 5.85 30.45
N LYS A 336 -6.66 4.61 30.71
CA LYS A 336 -6.77 4.06 32.07
C LYS A 336 -5.40 4.03 32.77
N GLN A 337 -4.34 3.70 32.03
CA GLN A 337 -2.97 3.77 32.53
C GLN A 337 -2.59 5.20 32.89
N PHE A 338 -2.85 6.18 32.01
CA PHE A 338 -2.59 7.59 32.30
C PHE A 338 -3.33 8.10 33.56
N GLU A 339 -4.61 7.76 33.71
CA GLU A 339 -5.44 8.15 34.87
C GLU A 339 -4.89 7.61 36.19
N SER A 340 -4.33 6.40 36.17
CA SER A 340 -3.71 5.78 37.36
C SER A 340 -2.41 6.45 37.80
N MET A 341 -1.78 7.26 36.93
CA MET A 341 -0.52 7.93 37.23
C MET A 341 -0.80 9.20 38.05
N LYS A 342 -0.17 9.32 39.21
CA LYS A 342 -0.18 10.54 40.02
C LYS A 342 1.12 11.32 39.84
N LEU A 343 1.02 12.64 39.78
CA LEU A 343 2.20 13.50 39.84
C LEU A 343 2.92 13.27 41.19
N PRO A 344 4.27 13.29 41.21
CA PRO A 344 5.05 13.31 42.44
C PRO A 344 4.67 14.50 43.32
N GLU A 345 4.81 14.37 44.64
CA GLU A 345 4.63 15.49 45.57
C GLU A 345 5.87 16.40 45.58
N ASP A 346 7.04 15.77 45.49
CA ASP A 346 8.35 16.42 45.49
C ASP A 346 8.87 16.67 44.07
N PHE A 347 8.89 17.94 43.68
CA PHE A 347 9.51 18.41 42.45
C PHE A 347 10.79 19.19 42.77
N PRO A 348 11.83 19.11 41.93
CA PRO A 348 13.10 19.80 42.15
C PRO A 348 12.99 21.34 42.06
N SER A 349 11.95 21.86 41.40
CA SER A 349 11.67 23.30 41.33
C SER A 349 10.20 23.55 41.01
N GLU A 350 9.72 24.78 41.27
CA GLU A 350 8.36 25.20 40.89
C GLU A 350 8.18 25.23 39.37
N ALA A 351 9.24 25.59 38.61
CA ALA A 351 9.23 25.51 37.15
C ALA A 351 9.03 24.07 36.65
N ALA A 352 9.74 23.09 37.24
CA ALA A 352 9.58 21.67 36.90
C ALA A 352 8.16 21.17 37.23
N ARG A 353 7.59 21.64 38.34
CA ARG A 353 6.20 21.34 38.72
C ARG A 353 5.19 21.90 37.72
N GLN A 354 5.37 23.14 37.27
CA GLN A 354 4.48 23.78 36.28
C GLN A 354 4.55 23.09 34.92
N ILE A 355 5.74 22.70 34.47
CA ILE A 355 5.94 21.95 33.22
C ILE A 355 5.27 20.58 33.32
N ALA A 356 5.50 19.83 34.39
CA ALA A 356 4.87 18.53 34.59
C ALA A 356 3.33 18.61 34.62
N ARG A 357 2.78 19.67 35.24
CA ARG A 357 1.32 19.93 35.22
C ARG A 357 0.82 20.24 33.82
N ALA A 358 1.52 21.09 33.06
CA ALA A 358 1.13 21.45 31.71
C ALA A 358 1.23 20.26 30.72
N THR A 359 2.30 19.47 30.79
CA THR A 359 2.45 18.23 30.02
C THR A 359 1.34 17.23 30.37
N ARG A 360 1.00 17.10 31.66
CA ARG A 360 -0.10 16.24 32.10
C ARG A 360 -1.46 16.73 31.58
N ASP A 361 -1.73 18.03 31.60
CA ASP A 361 -2.99 18.59 31.07
C ASP A 361 -3.15 18.30 29.57
N LEU A 362 -2.08 18.52 28.79
CA LEU A 362 -2.07 18.21 27.37
C LEU A 362 -2.27 16.71 27.09
N MET A 363 -1.59 15.84 27.82
CA MET A 363 -1.81 14.38 27.75
C MET A 363 -3.24 13.98 28.17
N ASP A 364 -3.81 14.63 29.18
CA ASP A 364 -5.18 14.37 29.63
C ASP A 364 -6.18 14.71 28.54
N ARG A 365 -6.10 15.93 28.00
CA ARG A 365 -6.97 16.39 26.91
C ARG A 365 -6.78 15.56 25.64
N GLY A 366 -5.54 15.23 25.31
CA GLY A 366 -5.20 14.42 24.14
C GLY A 366 -5.76 13.01 24.20
N THR A 367 -5.51 12.29 25.30
CA THR A 367 -6.03 10.92 25.48
C THR A 367 -7.56 10.88 25.56
N ARG A 368 -8.22 11.88 26.16
CA ARG A 368 -9.69 12.00 26.12
C ARG A 368 -10.23 12.21 24.71
N ALA A 369 -9.60 13.09 23.93
CA ALA A 369 -10.02 13.34 22.55
C ALA A 369 -9.87 12.07 21.69
N VAL A 370 -8.77 11.33 21.82
CA VAL A 370 -8.61 10.04 21.13
C VAL A 370 -9.74 9.06 21.50
N VAL A 371 -10.06 8.90 22.79
CA VAL A 371 -11.17 8.02 23.22
C VAL A 371 -12.52 8.47 22.65
N GLN A 372 -12.84 9.77 22.72
CA GLN A 372 -14.07 10.33 22.15
C GLN A 372 -14.18 10.12 20.63
N GLY A 373 -13.06 10.24 19.93
CA GLY A 373 -13.03 10.02 18.49
C GLY A 373 -13.25 8.55 18.13
N VAL A 374 -12.72 7.60 18.92
CA VAL A 374 -12.97 6.18 18.68
C VAL A 374 -14.41 5.77 19.02
N GLU A 375 -15.02 6.36 20.05
CA GLU A 375 -16.45 6.13 20.35
C GLU A 375 -17.35 6.53 19.16
N LYS A 376 -17.01 7.61 18.45
CA LYS A 376 -17.68 8.00 17.20
C LYS A 376 -17.49 6.94 16.11
N LEU A 377 -16.28 6.43 15.90
CA LEU A 377 -16.03 5.39 14.90
C LEU A 377 -16.77 4.07 15.21
N GLU A 378 -16.87 3.68 16.49
CA GLU A 378 -17.65 2.52 16.91
C GLU A 378 -19.16 2.72 16.69
N ARG A 379 -19.67 3.94 16.91
CA ARG A 379 -21.06 4.28 16.58
C ARG A 379 -21.33 4.16 15.09
N PHE A 380 -20.42 4.61 14.23
CA PHE A 380 -20.53 4.36 12.79
C PHE A 380 -20.65 2.84 12.49
N CYS A 381 -19.79 2.02 13.09
CA CYS A 381 -19.79 0.56 12.86
C CYS A 381 -21.10 -0.14 13.29
N THR A 382 -21.95 0.53 14.08
CA THR A 382 -23.22 -0.01 14.60
C THR A 382 -24.46 0.66 14.03
N LYS A 383 -24.41 1.97 13.72
CA LYS A 383 -25.56 2.79 13.30
C LYS A 383 -25.47 3.36 11.88
N ASP A 384 -24.32 3.18 11.21
CA ASP A 384 -24.07 3.65 9.83
C ASP A 384 -24.15 5.18 9.62
N GLU A 385 -23.94 5.96 10.69
CA GLU A 385 -23.94 7.42 10.65
C GLU A 385 -22.62 7.94 10.04
N ARG A 386 -22.62 8.29 8.75
CA ARG A 386 -21.39 8.72 8.02
C ARG A 386 -20.70 9.95 8.61
N GLU A 387 -21.42 10.82 9.31
CA GLU A 387 -20.85 11.99 10.00
C GLU A 387 -19.93 11.59 11.17
N ASP A 388 -20.18 10.43 11.79
CA ASP A 388 -19.39 9.91 12.90
C ASP A 388 -18.03 9.36 12.43
N LEU A 389 -17.88 8.95 11.16
CA LEU A 389 -16.58 8.58 10.58
C LEU A 389 -15.62 9.77 10.52
N ARG A 390 -16.06 10.85 9.86
CA ARG A 390 -15.22 12.04 9.63
C ARG A 390 -14.93 12.75 10.94
N SER A 391 -15.97 13.02 11.73
CA SER A 391 -15.81 13.72 13.01
C SER A 391 -15.07 12.86 14.07
N GLY A 392 -15.17 11.53 13.99
CA GLY A 392 -14.37 10.61 14.80
C GLY A 392 -12.88 10.74 14.51
N MET A 393 -12.51 10.73 13.23
CA MET A 393 -11.10 10.87 12.82
C MET A 393 -10.51 12.23 13.10
N GLU A 394 -11.25 13.31 12.86
CA GLU A 394 -10.82 14.67 13.25
C GLU A 394 -10.50 14.73 14.73
N ARG A 395 -11.37 14.16 15.57
CA ARG A 395 -11.18 14.14 17.02
C ARG A 395 -9.98 13.31 17.47
N ILE A 396 -9.71 12.18 16.80
CA ILE A 396 -8.50 11.38 17.06
C ILE A 396 -7.24 12.18 16.69
N ARG A 397 -7.24 12.89 15.56
CA ARG A 397 -6.10 13.71 15.12
C ARG A 397 -5.84 14.89 16.05
N GLU A 398 -6.88 15.57 16.52
CA GLU A 398 -6.77 16.60 17.55
C GLU A 398 -6.14 16.04 18.83
N GLY A 399 -6.57 14.86 19.25
CA GLY A 399 -6.01 14.20 20.43
C GLY A 399 -4.54 13.83 20.27
N ALA A 400 -4.17 13.31 19.10
CA ALA A 400 -2.80 12.98 18.74
C ALA A 400 -1.88 14.22 18.73
N ALA A 401 -2.35 15.35 18.21
CA ALA A 401 -1.62 16.61 18.22
C ALA A 401 -1.35 17.14 19.64
N LEU A 402 -2.33 17.05 20.54
CA LEU A 402 -2.15 17.42 21.94
C LEU A 402 -1.13 16.52 22.67
N ILE A 403 -1.08 15.24 22.33
CA ILE A 403 -0.10 14.29 22.87
C ILE A 403 1.32 14.65 22.40
N LEU A 404 1.50 14.99 21.12
CA LEU A 404 2.78 15.47 20.58
C LEU A 404 3.23 16.76 21.28
N GLN A 405 2.32 17.73 21.41
CA GLN A 405 2.61 18.99 22.09
C GLN A 405 3.04 18.76 23.55
N ALA A 406 2.46 17.76 24.23
CA ALA A 406 2.87 17.39 25.57
C ALA A 406 4.30 16.83 25.62
N GLN A 407 4.71 16.08 24.60
CA GLN A 407 6.06 15.53 24.46
C GLN A 407 7.09 16.63 24.18
N GLU A 408 6.81 17.51 23.22
CA GLU A 408 7.65 18.66 22.88
C GLU A 408 7.91 19.55 24.11
N LYS A 409 6.84 19.85 24.86
CA LYS A 409 6.92 20.68 26.06
C LYS A 409 7.76 20.04 27.18
N ALA A 410 7.75 18.71 27.27
CA ALA A 410 8.58 18.00 28.23
C ALA A 410 10.06 17.94 27.81
N MET A 411 10.35 17.98 26.50
CA MET A 411 11.72 18.02 25.95
C MET A 411 12.35 19.41 26.11
N GLN A 412 11.62 20.49 25.77
CA GLN A 412 12.09 21.87 25.90
C GLN A 412 12.44 22.27 27.33
N ALA A 413 11.83 21.60 28.32
CA ALA A 413 12.08 21.83 29.74
C ALA A 413 13.45 21.35 30.25
N GLN A 414 14.21 20.62 29.43
CA GLN A 414 15.46 19.97 29.82
C GLN A 414 16.69 20.59 29.18
N THR A 415 16.50 21.46 28.18
CA THR A 415 17.55 22.30 27.64
C THR A 415 17.75 23.48 28.61
N PRO A 416 18.91 23.63 29.28
CA PRO A 416 19.18 24.84 30.05
C PRO A 416 19.12 26.04 29.08
N PRO A 417 18.62 27.21 29.51
CA PRO A 417 18.67 28.41 28.67
C PRO A 417 20.15 28.73 28.34
N PRO A 418 20.41 29.29 27.15
CA PRO A 418 21.76 29.66 26.72
C PRO A 418 22.43 30.66 27.66
#